data_AF-A0A672TS62-F1
#
_entry.id   AF-A0A672TS62-F1
#
_cell.length_a   1.000
_cell.length_b   1.000
_cell.length_c   1.000
_cell.angle_alpha   90.00
_cell.angle_beta   90.00
_cell.angle_gamma   90.00
#
_symmetry.space_group_name_H-M   'P 1'
#
loop_
_entity.id
_entity.type
_entity.pdbx_description
1 polymer ?
#
loop_
_entity_poly.entity_id
_entity_poly.type
_entity_poly.pdbx_seq_one_letter_code
_entity_poly.pdbx_strand_id
1 'polypeptide(L)'
;RDIDLHLCGQAYFAAQGCDSPSQLLEMVELCFGTIAEIDTFCFCTDDRTRVPLGEKNGYINASYIRMKVGEEEHFYITTQGPLPSTMADFWQMVWESESDVIAMMTKEVELGQVKCHRYWPEPPLESIDLANFHLRLDDYQILEYFIIRTIEMINKQTEEKRIISHLQFTTWPDQNTSKLAEQLVKFICYMRRAHSTGPIVAHCSTGIGRSGVLLCVEVLLSYIEKDLSVSIKQIIIKCYKLVWMSTTQWGYLRPA
;
A
#
# COMPACT_ATOMS: atom_id res chain seq x y z
N ARG A 1 -19.12 -15.10 1.36
CA ARG A 1 -19.13 -16.42 0.70
C ARG A 1 -17.76 -17.00 1.00
N ASP A 2 -17.70 -18.22 1.51
CA ASP A 2 -16.42 -18.88 1.74
C ASP A 2 -15.83 -19.19 0.36
N ILE A 3 -14.66 -18.63 0.09
CA ILE A 3 -13.95 -18.83 -1.17
C ILE A 3 -13.14 -20.11 -1.04
N ASP A 4 -13.22 -20.98 -2.04
CA ASP A 4 -12.39 -22.16 -2.09
C ASP A 4 -10.95 -21.76 -2.43
N LEU A 5 -10.11 -21.72 -1.40
CA LEU A 5 -8.72 -21.27 -1.48
C LEU A 5 -7.83 -22.29 -2.20
N HIS A 6 -8.24 -23.55 -2.25
CA HIS A 6 -7.52 -24.60 -2.98
C HIS A 6 -7.62 -24.36 -4.49
N LEU A 7 -8.82 -24.02 -4.94
CA LEU A 7 -9.12 -23.61 -6.31
C LEU A 7 -8.45 -22.26 -6.69
N CYS A 8 -8.42 -21.29 -5.76
CA CYS A 8 -7.68 -20.04 -5.96
C CYS A 8 -6.16 -20.23 -6.00
N GLY A 9 -5.62 -21.24 -5.29
CA GLY A 9 -4.22 -21.65 -5.36
C GLY A 9 -3.85 -22.21 -6.72
N GLN A 10 -4.70 -23.05 -7.30
CA GLN A 10 -4.51 -23.51 -8.66
C GLN A 10 -4.49 -22.34 -9.66
N ALA A 11 -5.36 -21.33 -9.49
CA ALA A 11 -5.34 -20.12 -10.31
C ALA A 11 -4.10 -19.22 -10.08
N TYR A 12 -3.57 -19.14 -8.86
CA TYR A 12 -2.34 -18.39 -8.53
C TYR A 12 -1.08 -19.06 -9.12
N PHE A 13 -0.95 -20.39 -8.95
CA PHE A 13 0.14 -21.16 -9.55
C PHE A 13 0.01 -21.22 -11.08
N ALA A 14 -1.21 -21.25 -11.62
CA ALA A 14 -1.47 -21.08 -13.04
C ALA A 14 -1.32 -19.62 -13.53
N ALA A 15 -1.31 -18.60 -12.67
CA ALA A 15 -0.94 -17.23 -13.06
C ALA A 15 0.58 -17.07 -13.22
N GLN A 16 1.37 -18.01 -12.68
CA GLN A 16 2.78 -18.19 -13.03
C GLN A 16 2.99 -18.99 -14.34
N GLY A 17 1.90 -19.43 -14.99
CA GLY A 17 1.87 -20.08 -16.32
C GLY A 17 0.44 -20.57 -16.67
N CYS A 18 -0.31 -19.77 -17.46
CA CYS A 18 -1.77 -19.71 -17.64
C CYS A 18 -2.69 -20.93 -17.36
N ASP A 19 -3.80 -20.67 -16.63
CA ASP A 19 -5.25 -20.91 -16.95
C ASP A 19 -6.12 -21.23 -15.71
N SER A 20 -6.68 -20.18 -15.08
CA SER A 20 -8.05 -20.14 -14.50
C SER A 20 -8.40 -18.71 -14.02
N PRO A 21 -8.86 -17.81 -14.91
CA PRO A 21 -9.08 -16.39 -14.60
C PRO A 21 -10.28 -16.06 -13.68
N SER A 22 -11.23 -16.98 -13.51
CA SER A 22 -12.54 -16.68 -12.91
C SER A 22 -12.51 -16.47 -11.39
N GLN A 23 -11.72 -17.24 -10.66
CA GLN A 23 -11.71 -17.21 -9.20
C GLN A 23 -10.86 -16.09 -8.63
N LEU A 24 -9.72 -15.80 -9.28
CA LEU A 24 -8.91 -14.63 -8.97
C LEU A 24 -9.71 -13.33 -9.19
N LEU A 25 -10.53 -13.31 -10.24
CA LEU A 25 -11.46 -12.23 -10.50
C LEU A 25 -12.53 -12.11 -9.41
N GLU A 26 -13.18 -13.21 -9.00
CA GLU A 26 -14.15 -13.20 -7.91
C GLU A 26 -13.56 -12.70 -6.58
N MET A 27 -12.31 -13.06 -6.26
CA MET A 27 -11.61 -12.59 -5.05
C MET A 27 -11.38 -11.08 -5.08
N VAL A 28 -10.85 -10.59 -6.20
CA VAL A 28 -10.56 -9.17 -6.39
C VAL A 28 -11.89 -8.40 -6.35
N GLU A 29 -12.92 -8.85 -7.08
CA GLU A 29 -14.28 -8.29 -7.03
C GLU A 29 -14.87 -8.26 -5.62
N LEU A 30 -14.68 -9.30 -4.80
CA LEU A 30 -15.16 -9.31 -3.43
C LEU A 30 -14.43 -8.28 -2.55
N CYS A 31 -13.12 -8.12 -2.74
CA CYS A 31 -12.34 -7.07 -2.07
C CYS A 31 -12.83 -5.68 -2.51
N PHE A 32 -13.02 -5.46 -3.82
CA PHE A 32 -13.58 -4.24 -4.38
C PHE A 32 -14.96 -3.91 -3.81
N GLY A 33 -15.90 -4.86 -3.85
CA GLY A 33 -17.27 -4.66 -3.40
C GLY A 33 -17.36 -4.38 -1.90
N THR A 34 -16.56 -5.08 -1.09
CA THR A 34 -16.56 -4.88 0.37
C THR A 34 -15.88 -3.55 0.77
N ILE A 35 -14.88 -3.10 0.01
CA ILE A 35 -14.16 -1.86 0.30
C ILE A 35 -14.94 -0.62 -0.15
N ALA A 36 -15.73 -0.73 -1.23
CA ALA A 36 -16.67 0.31 -1.64
C ALA A 36 -17.73 0.62 -0.56
N GLU A 37 -18.08 -0.35 0.29
CA GLU A 37 -18.96 -0.15 1.45
C GLU A 37 -18.26 0.58 2.62
N ILE A 38 -16.92 0.64 2.64
CA ILE A 38 -16.11 1.23 3.71
C ILE A 38 -15.69 2.69 3.40
N ASP A 39 -15.70 3.09 2.11
CA ASP A 39 -15.30 4.42 1.63
C ASP A 39 -16.19 5.60 2.14
N THR A 40 -17.17 5.34 3.00
CA THR A 40 -18.13 6.33 3.52
C THR A 40 -17.78 6.94 4.89
N PHE A 41 -16.67 6.56 5.52
CA PHE A 41 -16.31 7.05 6.87
C PHE A 41 -15.27 8.18 6.85
N CYS A 42 -15.27 9.03 7.87
CA CYS A 42 -14.27 10.08 8.07
C CYS A 42 -13.10 9.50 8.89
N PHE A 43 -11.85 9.77 8.50
CA PHE A 43 -10.71 8.92 8.85
C PHE A 43 -9.64 9.62 9.70
N CYS A 44 -9.29 9.03 10.84
CA CYS A 44 -8.17 9.41 11.71
C CYS A 44 -7.41 8.15 12.12
N THR A 45 -6.08 8.23 12.25
CA THR A 45 -5.24 7.11 12.72
C THR A 45 -5.57 6.77 14.17
N ASP A 46 -5.59 5.47 14.50
CA ASP A 46 -5.66 5.01 15.88
C ASP A 46 -4.31 5.26 16.57
N ASP A 47 -4.32 5.91 17.73
CA ASP A 47 -3.11 6.19 18.51
C ASP A 47 -2.30 4.94 18.85
N ARG A 48 -2.93 3.76 18.87
CA ARG A 48 -2.29 2.47 19.17
C ARG A 48 -1.48 1.92 18.00
N THR A 49 -1.83 2.30 16.77
CA THR A 49 -1.19 1.77 15.55
C THR A 49 -0.53 2.85 14.70
N ARG A 50 -0.66 4.13 15.09
CA ARG A 50 -0.01 5.24 14.40
C ARG A 50 1.49 5.06 14.30
N VAL A 51 2.06 5.52 13.20
CA VAL A 51 3.52 5.60 13.03
C VAL A 51 4.03 6.87 13.73
N PRO A 52 4.96 6.77 14.69
CA PRO A 52 5.63 7.94 15.26
C PRO A 52 6.70 8.48 14.30
N LEU A 53 6.96 9.78 14.37
CA LEU A 53 7.99 10.43 13.55
C LEU A 53 9.06 11.09 14.43
N GLY A 54 10.32 10.68 14.27
CA GLY A 54 11.48 11.20 14.98
C GLY A 54 11.45 10.99 16.49
N GLU A 55 12.49 11.51 17.16
CA GLU A 55 12.68 11.33 18.61
C GLU A 55 11.54 11.89 19.47
N LYS A 56 10.79 12.87 18.94
CA LYS A 56 9.68 13.53 19.64
C LYS A 56 8.32 12.85 19.42
N ASN A 57 8.28 11.69 18.77
CA ASN A 57 7.05 10.97 18.43
C ASN A 57 6.02 11.85 17.70
N GLY A 58 6.50 12.65 16.73
CA GLY A 58 5.70 13.51 15.88
C GLY A 58 4.59 12.77 15.14
N TYR A 59 3.68 13.54 14.55
CA TYR A 59 2.50 13.00 13.87
C TYR A 59 2.74 12.90 12.36
N ILE A 60 2.45 11.74 11.81
CA ILE A 60 2.19 11.52 10.40
C ILE A 60 0.91 10.70 10.27
N ASN A 61 0.09 10.97 9.25
CA ASN A 61 -1.14 10.22 8.99
C ASN A 61 -0.80 8.86 8.34
N ALA A 62 -0.23 7.98 9.15
CA ALA A 62 0.18 6.63 8.79
C ALA A 62 -0.08 5.66 9.94
N SER A 63 -0.36 4.40 9.61
CA SER A 63 -0.63 3.32 10.57
C SER A 63 0.14 2.06 10.21
N TYR A 64 0.68 1.40 11.23
CA TYR A 64 1.26 0.06 11.11
C TYR A 64 0.17 -0.99 10.97
N ILE A 65 0.34 -1.90 10.01
CA ILE A 65 -0.50 -3.08 9.85
C ILE A 65 0.38 -4.32 9.91
N ARG A 66 0.09 -5.21 10.87
CA ARG A 66 0.76 -6.50 11.01
C ARG A 66 -0.25 -7.63 10.85
N MET A 67 0.05 -8.57 9.96
CA MET A 67 -0.80 -9.72 9.69
C MET A 67 0.01 -11.01 9.74
N LYS A 68 -0.44 -11.95 10.58
CA LYS A 68 0.15 -13.30 10.63
C LYS A 68 -0.57 -14.22 9.67
N VAL A 69 0.19 -14.92 8.83
CA VAL A 69 -0.29 -15.90 7.85
C VAL A 69 0.55 -17.17 7.98
N GLY A 70 0.06 -18.12 8.77
CA GLY A 70 0.88 -19.24 9.24
C GLY A 70 2.01 -18.73 10.15
N GLU A 71 3.24 -19.12 9.84
CA GLU A 71 4.46 -18.68 10.56
C GLU A 71 5.02 -17.35 10.04
N GLU A 72 4.51 -16.82 8.92
CA GLU A 72 4.99 -15.56 8.34
C GLU A 72 4.23 -14.36 8.91
N GLU A 73 4.97 -13.29 9.20
CA GLU A 73 4.41 -11.98 9.54
C GLU A 73 4.57 -11.03 8.36
N HIS A 74 3.43 -10.56 7.88
CA HIS A 74 3.31 -9.50 6.90
C HIS A 74 3.26 -8.15 7.61
N PHE A 75 4.15 -7.23 7.26
CA PHE A 75 4.29 -5.95 7.93
C PHE A 75 4.22 -4.78 6.93
N TYR A 76 3.28 -3.87 7.16
CA TYR A 76 3.02 -2.72 6.29
C TYR A 76 2.90 -1.43 7.08
N ILE A 77 3.09 -0.33 6.35
CA ILE A 77 2.61 0.99 6.73
C ILE A 77 1.57 1.42 5.70
N THR A 78 0.36 1.74 6.15
CA THR A 78 -0.62 2.44 5.31
C THR A 78 -0.61 3.92 5.64
N THR A 79 -0.53 4.77 4.63
CA THR A 79 -0.48 6.23 4.81
C THR A 79 -1.30 6.95 3.76
N GLN A 80 -1.72 8.19 4.06
CA GLN A 80 -2.27 9.08 3.03
C GLN A 80 -1.21 9.41 1.97
N GLY A 81 -1.67 9.84 0.79
CA GLY A 81 -0.81 10.44 -0.21
C GLY A 81 -0.13 11.69 0.34
N PRO A 82 1.20 11.85 0.20
CA PRO A 82 1.89 13.02 0.72
C PRO A 82 1.32 14.33 0.19
N LEU A 83 1.27 15.33 1.08
CA LEU A 83 0.99 16.72 0.75
C LEU A 83 2.31 17.47 0.55
N PRO A 84 2.32 18.64 -0.11
CA PRO A 84 3.52 19.46 -0.24
C PRO A 84 4.20 19.73 1.12
N SER A 85 3.39 19.95 2.17
CA SER A 85 3.87 20.23 3.52
C SER A 85 4.35 19.01 4.30
N THR A 86 4.00 17.79 3.88
CA THR A 86 4.30 16.54 4.62
C THR A 86 5.25 15.62 3.85
N MET A 87 5.84 16.11 2.75
CA MET A 87 6.77 15.34 1.93
C MET A 87 8.04 14.95 2.71
N ALA A 88 8.60 15.89 3.47
CA ALA A 88 9.77 15.62 4.30
C ALA A 88 9.47 14.59 5.39
N ASP A 89 8.30 14.71 6.03
CA ASP A 89 7.83 13.77 7.05
C ASP A 89 7.63 12.36 6.47
N PHE A 90 7.09 12.24 5.25
CA PHE A 90 6.90 10.96 4.58
C PHE A 90 8.24 10.25 4.35
N TRP A 91 9.26 10.94 3.85
CA TRP A 91 10.57 10.33 3.64
C TRP A 91 11.27 10.02 4.96
N GLN A 92 11.13 10.87 5.98
CA GLN A 92 11.62 10.56 7.32
C GLN A 92 10.98 9.28 7.87
N MET A 93 9.67 9.08 7.68
CA MET A 93 8.99 7.84 8.04
C MET A 93 9.56 6.62 7.29
N VAL A 94 9.77 6.73 5.97
CA VAL A 94 10.39 5.66 5.16
C VAL A 94 11.77 5.29 5.69
N TRP A 95 12.59 6.29 6.05
CA TRP A 95 13.92 6.07 6.62
C TRP A 95 13.87 5.39 7.99
N GLU A 96 13.09 5.94 8.93
CA GLU A 96 13.03 5.46 10.32
C GLU A 96 12.41 4.07 10.44
N SER A 97 11.51 3.72 9.53
CA SER A 97 10.90 2.38 9.46
C SER A 97 11.76 1.36 8.72
N GLU A 98 12.88 1.77 8.13
CA GLU A 98 13.74 0.92 7.29
C GLU A 98 12.99 0.31 6.10
N SER A 99 11.98 1.00 5.58
CA SER A 99 11.17 0.54 4.45
C SER A 99 11.97 0.67 3.15
N ASP A 100 12.08 -0.40 2.36
CA ASP A 100 12.75 -0.39 1.05
C ASP A 100 11.78 -0.42 -0.15
N VAL A 101 10.47 -0.58 0.09
CA VAL A 101 9.44 -0.60 -0.95
C VAL A 101 8.31 0.36 -0.62
N ILE A 102 7.93 1.16 -1.62
CA ILE A 102 6.75 2.02 -1.61
C ILE A 102 5.78 1.56 -2.71
N ALA A 103 4.57 1.18 -2.33
CA ALA A 103 3.46 0.84 -3.23
C ALA A 103 2.44 1.99 -3.32
N MET A 104 2.54 2.77 -4.38
CA MET A 104 1.67 3.90 -4.69
C MET A 104 0.50 3.46 -5.60
N MET A 105 -0.71 3.43 -5.05
CA MET A 105 -1.92 2.95 -5.73
C MET A 105 -2.77 4.10 -6.31
N THR A 106 -2.16 5.19 -6.78
CA THR A 106 -2.85 6.35 -7.35
C THR A 106 -1.99 7.10 -8.37
N LYS A 107 -2.63 7.83 -9.30
CA LYS A 107 -1.98 8.92 -10.04
C LYS A 107 -1.88 10.17 -9.18
N GLU A 108 -1.06 11.15 -9.58
CA GLU A 108 -1.04 12.46 -8.92
C GLU A 108 -2.38 13.18 -9.11
N VAL A 109 -2.97 13.06 -10.30
CA VAL A 109 -4.23 13.71 -10.69
C VAL A 109 -5.16 12.71 -11.36
N GLU A 110 -6.43 12.70 -10.92
CA GLU A 110 -7.50 11.87 -11.48
C GLU A 110 -8.74 12.74 -11.69
N LEU A 111 -9.33 12.71 -12.90
CA LEU A 111 -10.51 13.51 -13.25
C LEU A 111 -10.38 15.00 -12.89
N GLY A 112 -9.17 15.56 -13.06
CA GLY A 112 -8.86 16.96 -12.74
C GLY A 112 -8.68 17.26 -11.25
N GLN A 113 -8.76 16.26 -10.37
CA GLN A 113 -8.54 16.41 -8.92
C GLN A 113 -7.17 15.90 -8.52
N VAL A 114 -6.44 16.69 -7.74
CA VAL A 114 -5.18 16.27 -7.11
C VAL A 114 -5.47 15.19 -6.07
N LYS A 115 -4.85 14.02 -6.22
CA LYS A 115 -4.96 12.88 -5.31
C LYS A 115 -3.71 12.69 -4.45
N CYS A 116 -2.54 13.03 -4.98
CA CYS A 116 -1.26 12.89 -4.30
C CYS A 116 -0.27 13.94 -4.84
N HIS A 117 0.49 14.59 -3.96
CA HIS A 117 1.61 15.41 -4.40
C HIS A 117 2.73 14.50 -4.92
N ARG A 118 3.47 14.95 -5.93
CA ARG A 118 4.66 14.24 -6.40
C ARG A 118 5.79 14.45 -5.39
N TYR A 119 6.17 13.39 -4.70
CA TYR A 119 7.18 13.42 -3.63
C TYR A 119 8.50 12.73 -4.02
N TRP A 120 8.66 12.32 -5.28
CA TRP A 120 9.81 11.58 -5.78
C TRP A 120 10.48 12.32 -6.96
N PRO A 121 11.79 12.11 -7.20
CA PRO A 121 12.46 12.61 -8.39
C PRO A 121 11.99 11.87 -9.65
N GLU A 122 11.86 12.60 -10.75
CA GLU A 122 11.44 12.08 -12.04
C GLU A 122 11.92 13.02 -13.16
N PRO A 123 12.34 12.50 -14.33
CA PRO A 123 12.90 13.33 -15.39
C PRO A 123 11.98 14.50 -15.77
N PRO A 124 12.52 15.73 -15.95
CA PRO A 124 13.95 16.09 -15.97
C PRO A 124 14.57 16.37 -14.59
N LEU A 125 13.80 16.27 -13.51
CA LEU A 125 14.29 16.52 -12.15
C LEU A 125 14.78 15.21 -11.52
N GLU A 126 16.07 14.92 -11.72
CA GLU A 126 16.70 13.67 -11.27
C GLU A 126 16.98 13.61 -9.76
N SER A 127 16.81 14.72 -9.02
CA SER A 127 16.99 14.73 -7.57
C SER A 127 16.05 15.69 -6.85
N ILE A 128 15.76 15.39 -5.58
CA ILE A 128 15.01 16.24 -4.66
C ILE A 128 15.83 16.44 -3.40
N ASP A 129 16.00 17.69 -2.99
CA ASP A 129 16.68 18.05 -1.76
C ASP A 129 15.67 18.32 -0.64
N LEU A 130 15.74 17.53 0.43
CA LEU A 130 14.94 17.66 1.64
C LEU A 130 15.81 18.11 2.82
N ALA A 131 15.19 18.51 3.94
CA ALA A 131 15.95 19.00 5.10
C ALA A 131 17.04 18.02 5.58
N ASN A 132 16.68 16.74 5.74
CA ASN A 132 17.57 15.70 6.28
C ASN A 132 18.11 14.74 5.21
N PHE A 133 17.49 14.74 4.02
CA PHE A 133 17.73 13.71 3.01
C PHE A 133 17.96 14.32 1.63
N HIS A 134 18.75 13.63 0.82
CA HIS A 134 18.87 13.88 -0.60
C HIS A 134 18.36 12.65 -1.35
N LEU A 135 17.42 12.84 -2.27
CA LEU A 135 16.84 11.77 -3.07
C LEU A 135 17.37 11.88 -4.49
N ARG A 136 17.90 10.78 -5.03
CA ARG A 136 18.36 10.68 -6.41
C ARG A 136 17.65 9.56 -7.14
N LEU A 137 17.17 9.83 -8.35
CA LEU A 137 16.65 8.80 -9.24
C LEU A 137 17.81 8.01 -9.84
N ASP A 138 17.83 6.70 -9.61
CA ASP A 138 18.84 5.77 -10.14
C ASP A 138 18.34 5.05 -11.40
N ASP A 139 17.09 4.59 -11.38
CA ASP A 139 16.45 3.93 -12.52
C ASP A 139 14.97 4.31 -12.62
N TYR A 140 14.44 4.30 -13.85
CA TYR A 140 13.08 4.70 -14.16
C TYR A 140 12.52 3.89 -15.32
N GLN A 141 11.49 3.08 -15.04
CA GLN A 141 10.85 2.20 -16.02
C GLN A 141 9.35 2.44 -16.06
N ILE A 142 8.82 2.68 -17.26
CA ILE A 142 7.39 2.75 -17.51
C ILE A 142 6.94 1.41 -18.10
N LEU A 143 6.07 0.70 -17.38
CA LEU A 143 5.39 -0.50 -17.89
C LEU A 143 3.94 -0.15 -18.24
N GLU A 144 3.22 -1.11 -18.83
CA GLU A 144 1.86 -0.91 -19.32
C GLU A 144 0.86 -0.46 -18.23
N TYR A 145 1.00 -0.99 -17.00
CA TYR A 145 0.03 -0.76 -15.91
C TYR A 145 0.65 -0.28 -14.58
N PHE A 146 1.98 -0.16 -14.51
CA PHE A 146 2.66 0.48 -13.38
C PHE A 146 4.01 1.07 -13.79
N ILE A 147 4.51 1.98 -12.97
CA ILE A 147 5.81 2.64 -13.13
C ILE A 147 6.71 2.17 -12.00
N ILE A 148 7.98 1.91 -12.29
CA ILE A 148 9.01 1.54 -11.33
C ILE A 148 10.04 2.66 -11.28
N ARG A 149 10.39 3.10 -10.08
CA ARG A 149 11.51 4.02 -9.84
C ARG A 149 12.41 3.44 -8.78
N THR A 150 13.71 3.41 -9.06
CA THR A 150 14.73 3.10 -8.06
C THR A 150 15.27 4.42 -7.54
N ILE A 151 15.05 4.69 -6.26
CA ILE A 151 15.41 5.97 -5.64
C ILE A 151 16.51 5.72 -4.61
N GLU A 152 17.67 6.33 -4.80
CA GLU A 152 18.72 6.38 -3.78
C GLU A 152 18.39 7.50 -2.79
N MET A 153 18.15 7.12 -1.55
CA MET A 153 17.91 8.01 -0.43
C MET A 153 19.19 8.14 0.40
N ILE A 154 19.72 9.36 0.52
CA ILE A 154 20.98 9.67 1.19
C ILE A 154 20.69 10.51 2.43
N ASN A 155 21.12 10.04 3.61
CA ASN A 155 21.05 10.82 4.84
C ASN A 155 22.20 11.84 4.88
N LYS A 156 21.87 13.13 4.98
CA LYS A 156 22.85 14.22 4.94
C LYS A 156 23.77 14.28 6.16
N GLN A 157 23.35 13.73 7.29
CA GLN A 157 24.11 13.75 8.54
C GLN A 157 25.05 12.55 8.65
N THR A 158 24.58 11.36 8.26
CA THR A 158 25.33 10.10 8.41
C THR A 158 26.01 9.64 7.13
N GLU A 159 25.68 10.24 5.98
CA GLU A 159 26.08 9.82 4.63
C GLU A 159 25.63 8.40 4.25
N GLU A 160 24.80 7.76 5.08
CA GLU A 160 24.21 6.45 4.80
C GLU A 160 23.28 6.55 3.59
N LYS A 161 23.34 5.52 2.74
CA LYS A 161 22.55 5.42 1.52
C LYS A 161 21.65 4.19 1.57
N ARG A 162 20.40 4.36 1.14
CA ARG A 162 19.42 3.28 1.01
C ARG A 162 18.78 3.34 -0.36
N ILE A 163 18.50 2.17 -0.93
CA ILE A 163 17.81 2.04 -2.20
C ILE A 163 16.35 1.73 -1.92
N ILE A 164 15.46 2.56 -2.48
CA ILE A 164 14.02 2.46 -2.29
C ILE A 164 13.37 2.16 -3.65
N SER A 165 12.64 1.06 -3.71
CA SER A 165 11.82 0.68 -4.87
C SER A 165 10.45 1.35 -4.78
N HIS A 166 10.23 2.36 -5.60
CA HIS A 166 8.94 3.05 -5.72
C HIS A 166 8.13 2.48 -6.87
N LEU A 167 6.99 1.86 -6.54
CA LEU A 167 6.11 1.17 -7.46
C LEU A 167 4.78 1.93 -7.54
N GLN A 168 4.46 2.50 -8.70
CA GLN A 168 3.24 3.27 -8.90
C GLN A 168 2.28 2.54 -9.82
N PHE A 169 1.15 2.07 -9.30
CA PHE A 169 0.09 1.44 -10.08
C PHE A 169 -0.78 2.51 -10.77
N THR A 170 -0.82 2.51 -12.11
CA THR A 170 -1.36 3.63 -12.91
C THR A 170 -2.69 3.33 -13.59
N THR A 171 -3.18 2.09 -13.62
CA THR A 171 -4.43 1.74 -14.33
C THR A 171 -5.67 1.74 -13.43
N TRP A 172 -5.56 2.23 -12.21
CA TRP A 172 -6.73 2.35 -11.32
C TRP A 172 -7.37 3.73 -11.45
N PRO A 173 -8.68 3.88 -11.76
CA PRO A 173 -9.71 2.85 -11.99
C PRO A 173 -10.00 2.61 -13.48
N ASP A 174 -9.61 1.46 -14.02
CA ASP A 174 -10.09 1.01 -15.34
C ASP A 174 -11.42 0.25 -15.21
N GLN A 175 -12.35 0.49 -16.15
CA GLN A 175 -13.72 -0.06 -16.14
C GLN A 175 -13.81 -1.58 -16.33
N ASN A 176 -12.68 -2.28 -16.51
CA ASN A 176 -12.62 -3.72 -16.71
C ASN A 176 -11.96 -4.43 -15.51
N THR A 177 -12.79 -4.91 -14.59
CA THR A 177 -12.37 -5.54 -13.34
C THR A 177 -11.48 -6.77 -13.53
N SER A 178 -11.63 -7.51 -14.64
CA SER A 178 -10.82 -8.72 -14.91
C SER A 178 -9.36 -8.39 -15.21
N LYS A 179 -9.12 -7.39 -16.05
CA LYS A 179 -7.77 -6.92 -16.35
C LYS A 179 -7.11 -6.30 -15.12
N LEU A 180 -7.88 -5.57 -14.34
CA LEU A 180 -7.41 -4.94 -13.11
C LEU A 180 -6.93 -5.99 -12.08
N ALA A 181 -7.65 -7.10 -11.95
CA ALA A 181 -7.26 -8.22 -11.09
C ALA A 181 -5.91 -8.83 -11.50
N GLU A 182 -5.75 -9.16 -12.78
CA GLU A 182 -4.50 -9.72 -13.31
C GLU A 182 -3.32 -8.76 -13.13
N GLN A 183 -3.52 -7.48 -13.45
CA GLN A 183 -2.51 -6.44 -13.30
C GLN A 183 -2.10 -6.25 -11.83
N LEU A 184 -3.07 -6.28 -10.90
CA LEU A 184 -2.81 -6.15 -9.48
C LEU A 184 -1.99 -7.33 -8.94
N VAL A 185 -2.26 -8.56 -9.38
CA VAL A 185 -1.45 -9.73 -9.00
C VAL A 185 -0.02 -9.59 -9.51
N LYS A 186 0.18 -9.19 -10.76
CA LYS A 186 1.53 -8.96 -11.30
C LYS A 186 2.27 -7.87 -10.53
N PHE A 187 1.57 -6.80 -10.15
CA PHE A 187 2.12 -5.75 -9.28
C PHE A 187 2.54 -6.30 -7.91
N ILE A 188 1.70 -7.12 -7.26
CA ILE A 188 2.02 -7.76 -5.98
C ILE A 188 3.24 -8.68 -6.10
N CYS A 189 3.33 -9.48 -7.16
CA CYS A 189 4.49 -10.34 -7.41
C CYS A 189 5.78 -9.53 -7.54
N TYR A 190 5.75 -8.40 -8.25
CA TYR A 190 6.91 -7.50 -8.35
C TYR A 190 7.25 -6.88 -6.99
N MET A 191 6.24 -6.37 -6.28
CA MET A 191 6.38 -5.78 -4.95
C MET A 191 7.05 -6.73 -3.97
N ARG A 192 6.61 -8.00 -3.91
CA ARG A 192 7.22 -9.04 -3.07
C ARG A 192 8.68 -9.34 -3.46
N ARG A 193 8.99 -9.33 -4.76
CA ARG A 193 10.36 -9.58 -5.25
C ARG A 193 11.32 -8.43 -4.95
N ALA A 194 10.81 -7.19 -4.94
CA ALA A 194 11.61 -6.00 -4.63
C ALA A 194 11.82 -5.81 -3.12
N HIS A 195 10.91 -6.31 -2.29
CA HIS A 195 10.94 -6.17 -0.84
C HIS A 195 12.03 -7.04 -0.20
N SER A 196 12.84 -6.44 0.67
CA SER A 196 13.87 -7.16 1.44
C SER A 196 13.85 -6.83 2.93
N THR A 197 13.48 -5.61 3.31
CA THR A 197 13.64 -5.08 4.68
C THR A 197 12.51 -4.13 5.05
N GLY A 198 12.28 -3.99 6.37
CA GLY A 198 11.25 -3.10 6.93
C GLY A 198 9.82 -3.42 6.48
N PRO A 199 8.85 -2.57 6.85
CA PRO A 199 7.49 -2.67 6.35
C PRO A 199 7.39 -2.17 4.89
N ILE A 200 6.46 -2.73 4.12
CA ILE A 200 6.10 -2.15 2.83
C ILE A 200 5.19 -0.93 3.07
N VAL A 201 5.55 0.22 2.50
CA VAL A 201 4.73 1.45 2.58
C VAL A 201 3.69 1.46 1.47
N ALA A 202 2.43 1.20 1.79
CA ALA A 202 1.32 1.26 0.85
C ALA A 202 0.53 2.57 1.01
N HIS A 203 0.30 3.29 -0.08
CA HIS A 203 -0.51 4.51 -0.04
C HIS A 203 -1.34 4.70 -1.31
N CYS A 204 -2.34 5.57 -1.22
CA CYS A 204 -3.12 6.04 -2.36
C CYS A 204 -3.36 7.54 -2.20
N SER A 205 -4.61 7.99 -2.20
CA SER A 205 -4.96 9.37 -1.83
C SER A 205 -5.21 9.49 -0.33
N THR A 206 -6.15 8.71 0.21
CA THR A 206 -6.47 8.68 1.65
C THR A 206 -5.68 7.63 2.43
N GLY A 207 -5.09 6.65 1.73
CA GLY A 207 -4.36 5.53 2.34
C GLY A 207 -5.21 4.30 2.69
N ILE A 208 -6.44 4.24 2.19
CA ILE A 208 -7.46 3.30 2.70
C ILE A 208 -8.08 2.45 1.61
N GLY A 209 -8.75 3.07 0.63
CA GLY A 209 -9.50 2.31 -0.37
C GLY A 209 -8.61 1.38 -1.19
N ARG A 210 -7.78 1.96 -2.05
CA ARG A 210 -6.92 1.20 -2.98
C ARG A 210 -5.77 0.48 -2.27
N SER A 211 -5.18 1.14 -1.28
CA SER A 211 -4.15 0.54 -0.43
C SER A 211 -4.69 -0.66 0.37
N GLY A 212 -5.92 -0.55 0.88
CA GLY A 212 -6.57 -1.66 1.57
C GLY A 212 -6.89 -2.84 0.64
N VAL A 213 -7.34 -2.59 -0.60
CA VAL A 213 -7.51 -3.66 -1.59
C VAL A 213 -6.18 -4.35 -1.86
N LEU A 214 -5.11 -3.59 -2.11
CA LEU A 214 -3.77 -4.15 -2.32
C LEU A 214 -3.37 -5.10 -1.18
N LEU A 215 -3.47 -4.64 0.07
CA LEU A 215 -3.09 -5.44 1.24
C LEU A 215 -3.99 -6.65 1.44
N CYS A 216 -5.31 -6.52 1.22
CA CYS A 216 -6.22 -7.66 1.34
C CYS A 216 -5.91 -8.74 0.31
N VAL A 217 -5.66 -8.36 -0.94
CA VAL A 217 -5.31 -9.31 -2.01
C VAL A 217 -3.94 -9.93 -1.73
N GLU A 218 -2.96 -9.14 -1.32
CA GLU A 218 -1.63 -9.64 -0.98
C GLU A 218 -1.67 -10.67 0.15
N VAL A 219 -2.37 -10.38 1.25
CA VAL A 219 -2.44 -11.30 2.40
C VAL A 219 -3.18 -12.57 2.00
N LEU A 220 -4.26 -12.43 1.23
CA LEU A 220 -5.06 -13.53 0.72
C LEU A 220 -4.23 -14.45 -0.18
N LEU A 221 -3.40 -13.90 -1.07
CA LEU A 221 -2.46 -14.69 -1.88
C LEU A 221 -1.51 -15.51 -0.99
N SER A 222 -1.07 -14.96 0.16
CA SER A 222 -0.23 -15.72 1.10
C SER A 222 -0.96 -16.82 1.86
N TYR A 223 -2.26 -16.67 2.13
CA TYR A 223 -3.06 -17.78 2.66
C TYR A 223 -3.19 -18.90 1.63
N ILE A 224 -3.41 -18.52 0.38
CA ILE A 224 -3.54 -19.44 -0.76
C ILE A 224 -2.24 -20.22 -1.00
N GLU A 225 -1.09 -19.54 -1.04
CA GLU A 225 0.22 -20.17 -1.22
C GLU A 225 0.54 -21.22 -0.16
N LYS A 226 -0.01 -21.04 1.04
CA LYS A 226 0.18 -21.93 2.19
C LYS A 226 -0.93 -22.96 2.36
N ASP A 227 -1.89 -23.03 1.44
CA ASP A 227 -3.08 -23.90 1.51
C ASP A 227 -3.85 -23.75 2.85
N LEU A 228 -3.90 -22.52 3.37
CA LEU A 228 -4.55 -22.19 4.63
C LEU A 228 -5.96 -21.64 4.38
N SER A 229 -6.94 -22.10 5.15
CA SER A 229 -8.32 -21.59 5.06
C SER A 229 -8.47 -20.23 5.74
N VAL A 230 -9.09 -19.26 5.07
CA VAL A 230 -9.38 -17.94 5.63
C VAL A 230 -10.64 -17.33 5.02
N SER A 231 -11.41 -16.59 5.82
CA SER A 231 -12.52 -15.79 5.31
C SER A 231 -12.01 -14.42 4.86
N ILE A 232 -12.31 -14.00 3.62
CA ILE A 232 -12.00 -12.63 3.14
C ILE A 232 -12.54 -11.57 4.10
N LYS A 233 -13.74 -11.78 4.65
CA LYS A 233 -14.32 -10.86 5.65
C LYS A 233 -13.43 -10.72 6.88
N GLN A 234 -12.78 -11.80 7.33
CA GLN A 234 -11.86 -11.75 8.46
C GLN A 234 -10.56 -11.02 8.12
N ILE A 235 -10.04 -11.18 6.89
CA ILE A 235 -8.86 -10.42 6.42
C ILE A 235 -9.19 -8.94 6.43
N ILE A 236 -10.29 -8.55 5.78
CA ILE A 236 -10.75 -7.16 5.74
C ILE A 236 -10.97 -6.64 7.16
N ILE A 237 -11.69 -7.36 8.01
CA ILE A 237 -11.89 -6.93 9.41
C ILE A 237 -10.56 -6.75 10.13
N LYS A 238 -9.55 -7.60 9.92
CA LYS A 238 -8.23 -7.45 10.54
C LYS A 238 -7.48 -6.24 9.98
N CYS A 239 -7.37 -6.11 8.66
CA CYS A 239 -6.73 -4.97 8.01
C CYS A 239 -7.36 -3.65 8.47
N TYR A 240 -8.69 -3.58 8.52
CA TYR A 240 -9.41 -2.35 8.84
C TYR A 240 -9.53 -2.12 10.36
N LYS A 241 -9.73 -3.14 11.22
CA LYS A 241 -9.72 -2.92 12.69
C LYS A 241 -8.37 -2.44 13.22
N LEU A 242 -7.27 -2.81 12.57
CA LEU A 242 -5.94 -2.36 12.96
C LEU A 242 -5.70 -0.89 12.58
N VAL A 243 -6.46 -0.37 11.61
CA VAL A 243 -6.36 1.03 11.20
C VAL A 243 -7.41 1.91 11.91
N TRP A 244 -8.51 1.34 12.44
CA TRP A 244 -9.67 2.12 12.91
C TRP A 244 -10.25 1.75 14.29
N MET A 245 -10.52 2.78 15.12
CA MET A 245 -11.48 2.71 16.22
C MET A 245 -12.92 2.78 15.69
N SER A 246 -13.82 1.98 16.28
CA SER A 246 -15.26 2.03 16.00
C SER A 246 -15.83 3.40 16.37
N THR A 247 -16.76 3.90 15.57
CA THR A 247 -17.59 5.11 15.74
C THR A 247 -18.41 5.19 17.05
N THR A 248 -18.16 4.31 18.03
CA THR A 248 -18.89 4.25 19.31
C THR A 248 -18.45 5.30 20.36
N GLN A 249 -17.46 6.16 20.08
CA GLN A 249 -17.08 7.26 20.98
C GLN A 249 -17.38 8.69 20.47
N TRP A 250 -18.16 8.84 19.40
CA TRP A 250 -18.65 10.16 18.94
C TRP A 250 -19.75 10.79 19.82
N GLY A 251 -20.07 10.18 20.98
CA GLY A 251 -21.04 10.70 21.94
C GLY A 251 -20.56 11.88 22.80
N TYR A 252 -19.29 12.29 22.72
CA TYR A 252 -18.72 13.25 23.69
C TYR A 252 -18.16 14.57 23.14
N LEU A 253 -18.30 14.86 21.83
CA LEU A 253 -17.89 16.16 21.29
C LEU A 253 -18.96 16.72 20.34
N ARG A 254 -20.05 17.21 20.93
CA ARG A 254 -20.81 18.32 20.32
C ARG A 254 -20.33 19.62 20.97
N PRO A 255 -19.84 20.63 20.22
CA PRO A 255 -20.03 22.01 20.63
C PRO A 255 -21.53 22.36 20.51
N ALA A 256 -21.98 23.22 21.42
CA ALA A 256 -23.35 23.73 21.52
C ALA A 256 -23.83 24.45 20.24
#